data_AF-A0A3C1WV78-F1
#
_entry.id   AF-A0A3C1WV78-F1
#
_cell.length_a   1.000
_cell.length_b   1.000
_cell.length_c   1.000
_cell.angle_alpha   90.00
_cell.angle_beta   90.00
_cell.angle_gamma   90.00
#
_symmetry.space_group_name_H-M   'P 1'
#
loop_
_entity.id
_entity.type
_entity.pdbx_description
1 polymer ?
#
loop_
_entity_poly.entity_id
_entity_poly.type
_entity_poly.pdbx_seq_one_letter_code
_entity_poly.pdbx_strand_id
1 'polypeptide(L)'
;MKIIITLFFLTFNSLIYADVLPEAKSEIKITLTKKPTTRPMTVAFIPGQKKYYIADGGLAPLGSETEAPISKSLIHTYDQSGKYLSSTQAGFDNR
;
A
#
# COMPACT_ATOMS: atom_id res chain seq x y z
N MET A 1 32.32 36.94 -32.25
CA MET A 1 32.09 35.63 -31.59
C MET A 1 31.30 35.73 -30.28
N LYS A 2 31.63 36.62 -29.34
CA LYS A 2 30.90 36.73 -28.05
C LYS A 2 29.39 36.97 -28.21
N ILE A 3 28.97 37.90 -29.08
CA ILE A 3 27.54 38.23 -29.30
C ILE A 3 26.73 37.06 -29.89
N ILE A 4 27.33 36.26 -30.78
CA ILE A 4 26.68 35.10 -31.38
C ILE A 4 26.46 34.00 -30.34
N ILE A 5 27.44 33.82 -29.44
CA ILE A 5 27.32 32.88 -28.32
C ILE A 5 26.22 33.34 -27.36
N THR A 6 26.12 34.64 -27.05
CA THR A 6 25.06 35.15 -26.16
C THR A 6 23.66 34.97 -26.76
N LEU A 7 23.50 35.13 -28.08
CA LEU A 7 22.21 34.98 -28.76
C LEU A 7 21.73 33.52 -28.77
N PHE A 8 22.66 32.55 -28.82
CA PHE A 8 22.37 31.12 -28.80
C PHE A 8 21.88 30.62 -27.42
N PHE A 9 22.25 31.30 -26.33
CA PHE A 9 21.77 30.97 -24.98
C PHE A 9 20.35 31.50 -24.70
N LEU A 10 19.87 32.54 -25.41
CA LEU A 10 18.52 33.10 -25.20
C LEU A 10 17.39 32.19 -25.72
N THR A 11 17.67 31.31 -26.68
CA THR A 11 16.66 30.43 -27.30
C THR A 11 16.40 29.14 -26.53
N PHE A 12 17.11 28.90 -25.41
CA PHE A 12 16.96 27.69 -24.58
C PHE A 12 15.94 27.85 -23.43
N ASN A 13 14.93 28.70 -23.60
CA ASN A 13 13.77 28.71 -22.71
C ASN A 13 12.75 27.67 -23.17
N SER A 14 13.11 26.38 -23.11
CA SER A 14 12.12 25.32 -23.16
C SER A 14 11.27 25.44 -21.89
N LEU A 15 10.02 25.87 -22.08
CA LEU A 15 9.02 25.91 -21.02
C LEU A 15 8.80 24.47 -20.53
N ILE A 16 9.43 24.10 -19.42
CA ILE A 16 9.18 22.86 -18.71
C ILE A 16 7.82 23.04 -18.01
N TYR A 17 6.74 22.82 -18.75
CA TYR A 17 5.42 22.65 -18.17
C TYR A 17 5.33 21.21 -17.67
N ALA A 18 5.46 21.03 -16.35
CA ALA A 18 5.04 19.80 -15.73
C ALA A 18 3.51 19.85 -15.61
N ASP A 19 2.80 19.03 -16.37
CA ASP A 19 1.37 18.87 -16.18
C ASP A 19 1.13 18.33 -14.76
N VAL A 20 0.21 18.97 -14.05
CA VAL A 20 -0.24 18.48 -12.75
C VAL A 20 -0.97 17.17 -13.02
N LEU A 21 -0.40 16.06 -12.54
CA LEU A 21 -1.04 14.76 -12.62
C LEU A 21 -2.45 14.85 -12.00
N PRO A 22 -3.43 14.10 -12.53
CA PRO A 22 -4.79 14.12 -12.03
C PRO A 22 -4.83 14.01 -10.51
N GLU A 23 -5.64 14.86 -9.86
CA GLU A 23 -5.83 14.80 -8.41
C GLU A 23 -6.25 13.38 -8.00
N ALA A 24 -5.59 12.84 -6.97
CA ALA A 24 -5.90 11.52 -6.46
C ALA A 24 -7.36 11.48 -5.98
N LYS A 25 -8.18 10.65 -6.63
CA LYS A 25 -9.58 10.44 -6.25
C LYS A 25 -9.72 9.18 -5.42
N SER A 26 -10.53 9.26 -4.36
CA SER A 26 -10.90 8.09 -3.58
C SER A 26 -11.85 7.22 -4.39
N GLU A 27 -11.30 6.22 -5.08
CA GLU A 27 -12.07 5.31 -5.93
C GLU A 27 -12.84 4.26 -5.10
N ILE A 28 -12.25 3.80 -3.99
CA ILE A 28 -12.83 2.74 -3.16
C ILE A 28 -12.66 3.04 -1.67
N LYS A 29 -13.70 2.72 -0.90
CA LYS A 29 -13.70 2.73 0.56
C LYS A 29 -14.09 1.35 1.08
N ILE A 30 -13.12 0.64 1.66
CA ILE A 30 -13.33 -0.70 2.22
C ILE A 30 -13.71 -0.57 3.70
N THR A 31 -14.92 -1.01 4.05
CA THR A 31 -15.34 -1.09 5.45
C THR A 31 -14.80 -2.37 6.08
N LEU A 32 -14.07 -2.24 7.18
CA LEU A 32 -13.51 -3.39 7.90
C LEU A 32 -14.63 -4.22 8.54
N THR A 33 -14.56 -5.54 8.38
CA THR A 33 -15.54 -6.45 8.97
C THR A 33 -15.38 -6.58 10.48
N LYS A 34 -14.15 -6.42 10.97
CA LYS A 34 -13.78 -6.50 12.38
C LYS A 34 -12.88 -5.33 12.73
N LYS A 35 -12.92 -4.95 14.01
CA LYS A 35 -11.96 -3.98 14.55
C LYS A 35 -10.55 -4.58 14.44
N PRO A 36 -9.54 -3.78 14.08
CA PRO A 36 -8.17 -4.27 14.02
C PRO A 36 -7.71 -4.77 15.38
N THR A 37 -7.06 -5.93 15.40
CA THR A 37 -6.48 -6.50 16.62
C THR A 37 -5.41 -5.58 17.20
N THR A 38 -4.58 -5.02 16.32
CA THR A 38 -3.45 -4.17 16.68
C THR A 38 -3.18 -3.16 15.55
N ARG A 39 -2.42 -2.10 15.83
CA ARG A 39 -2.00 -1.11 14.82
C ARG A 39 -0.47 -1.03 14.80
N PRO A 40 0.16 -0.86 13.62
CA PRO A 40 -0.43 -0.58 12.30
C PRO A 40 -1.07 -1.80 11.60
N MET A 41 -1.97 -1.55 10.66
CA MET A 41 -2.54 -2.57 9.75
C MET A 41 -1.85 -2.52 8.39
N THR A 42 -1.88 -3.64 7.66
CA THR A 42 -1.36 -3.72 6.29
C THR A 42 -2.47 -4.02 5.30
N VAL A 43 -2.45 -3.35 4.15
CA VAL A 43 -3.37 -3.58 3.03
C VAL A 43 -2.54 -3.89 1.79
N ALA A 44 -2.91 -4.96 1.07
CA ALA A 44 -2.34 -5.31 -0.22
C ALA A 44 -3.44 -5.60 -1.23
N PHE A 45 -3.32 -5.05 -2.44
CA PHE A 45 -4.15 -5.45 -3.58
C PHE A 45 -3.33 -6.35 -4.50
N ILE A 46 -3.89 -7.52 -4.87
CA ILE A 46 -3.24 -8.44 -5.80
C ILE A 46 -3.97 -8.39 -7.15
N PRO A 47 -3.42 -7.72 -8.18
CA PRO A 47 -4.13 -7.48 -9.45
C PRO A 47 -4.57 -8.77 -10.15
N GLY A 48 -3.71 -9.80 -10.16
CA GLY A 48 -4.03 -11.09 -10.79
C GLY A 48 -5.22 -11.81 -10.16
N GLN A 49 -5.55 -11.51 -8.90
CA GLN A 49 -6.68 -12.10 -8.18
C GLN A 49 -7.85 -11.13 -8.03
N LYS A 50 -7.64 -9.84 -8.33
CA LYS A 50 -8.61 -8.75 -8.13
C LYS A 50 -9.18 -8.74 -6.70
N LYS A 51 -8.29 -8.89 -5.72
CA LYS A 51 -8.63 -8.99 -4.30
C LYS A 51 -7.78 -8.08 -3.46
N TYR A 52 -8.39 -7.52 -2.41
CA TYR A 52 -7.70 -6.85 -1.33
C TYR A 52 -7.52 -7.81 -0.16
N TYR A 53 -6.34 -7.77 0.44
CA TYR A 53 -5.97 -8.50 1.64
C TYR A 53 -5.61 -7.49 2.71
N ILE A 54 -6.34 -7.52 3.83
CA ILE A 54 -6.14 -6.61 4.96
C ILE A 54 -5.73 -7.43 6.17
N ALA A 55 -4.49 -7.26 6.62
CA ALA A 55 -4.00 -7.84 7.86
C ALA A 55 -4.33 -6.90 9.03
N ASP A 56 -5.01 -7.43 10.03
CA ASP A 56 -5.56 -6.68 11.17
C ASP A 56 -4.53 -6.34 12.27
N GLY A 57 -3.25 -6.65 12.02
CA GLY A 57 -2.09 -6.12 12.76
C GLY A 57 -1.69 -6.91 14.01
N GLY A 58 -2.27 -8.08 14.29
CA GLY A 58 -1.97 -8.87 15.50
C GLY A 58 -0.54 -9.43 15.53
N LEU A 59 0.35 -8.77 16.27
CA LEU A 59 1.70 -9.31 16.55
C LEU A 59 1.60 -10.55 17.44
N ALA A 60 2.45 -11.52 17.17
CA ALA A 60 2.67 -12.66 18.04
C ALA A 60 3.31 -12.21 19.36
N PRO A 61 3.08 -12.95 20.46
CA PRO A 61 3.96 -12.87 21.62
C PRO A 61 5.40 -13.21 21.21
N LEU A 62 6.39 -12.79 22.01
CA LEU A 62 7.76 -13.25 21.84
C LEU A 62 7.79 -14.78 21.90
N GLY A 63 8.46 -15.40 20.92
CA GLY A 63 8.67 -16.84 20.91
C GLY A 63 9.52 -17.29 22.10
N SER A 64 9.46 -18.58 22.41
CA SER A 64 10.34 -19.23 23.39
C SER A 64 11.35 -20.12 22.68
N GLU A 65 12.31 -20.70 23.42
CA GLU A 65 13.25 -21.68 22.84
C GLU A 65 12.56 -22.92 22.27
N THR A 66 11.32 -23.19 22.69
CA THR A 66 10.57 -24.40 22.32
C THR A 66 9.38 -24.13 21.40
N GLU A 67 8.95 -22.88 21.24
CA GLU A 67 7.74 -22.53 20.50
C GLU A 67 7.95 -21.31 19.60
N ALA A 68 7.62 -21.48 18.32
CA ALA A 68 7.65 -20.40 17.35
C ALA A 68 6.50 -19.40 17.59
N PRO A 69 6.74 -18.09 17.45
CA PRO A 69 5.72 -17.07 17.65
C PRO A 69 4.66 -17.15 16.54
N ILE A 70 3.42 -17.52 16.91
CA ILE A 70 2.27 -17.53 16.00
C ILE A 70 1.55 -16.19 16.05
N SER A 71 1.36 -15.59 14.87
CA SER A 71 0.63 -14.34 14.75
C SER A 71 -0.83 -14.55 15.17
N LYS A 72 -1.32 -13.64 16.01
CA LYS A 72 -2.75 -13.54 16.34
C LYS A 72 -3.52 -12.79 15.26
N SER A 73 -2.85 -12.31 14.21
CA SER A 73 -3.45 -11.54 13.14
C SER A 73 -4.32 -12.42 12.24
N LEU A 74 -5.45 -11.85 11.83
CA LEU A 74 -6.24 -12.35 10.73
C LEU A 74 -5.98 -11.51 9.48
N ILE A 75 -5.94 -12.21 8.35
CA ILE A 75 -5.95 -11.64 7.01
C ILE A 75 -7.40 -11.71 6.51
N HIS A 76 -8.01 -10.55 6.33
CA HIS A 76 -9.35 -10.38 5.78
C HIS A 76 -9.25 -10.16 4.27
N THR A 77 -9.90 -11.03 3.50
CA THR A 77 -9.94 -10.96 2.04
C THR A 77 -11.22 -10.27 1.59
N TYR A 78 -11.08 -9.34 0.65
CA TYR A 78 -12.17 -8.61 0.01
C TYR A 78 -12.04 -8.72 -1.51
N ASP A 79 -13.16 -8.69 -2.22
CA ASP A 79 -13.14 -8.57 -3.67
C ASP A 79 -12.75 -7.15 -4.14
N GLN A 80 -12.61 -6.96 -5.44
CA GLN A 80 -12.27 -5.67 -6.05
C GLN A 80 -13.23 -4.53 -5.74
N SER A 81 -14.46 -4.80 -5.28
CA SER A 81 -15.43 -3.78 -4.87
C SER A 81 -15.32 -3.40 -3.39
N GLY A 82 -14.45 -4.08 -2.64
CA GLY A 82 -14.32 -3.93 -1.20
C GLY A 82 -15.35 -4.75 -0.40
N LYS A 83 -16.03 -5.72 -1.02
CA LYS A 83 -16.95 -6.62 -0.32
C LYS A 83 -16.15 -7.76 0.34
N TYR A 84 -16.45 -8.02 1.61
CA TYR A 84 -15.80 -9.07 2.38
C TYR A 84 -16.08 -10.46 1.81
N LEU A 85 -15.05 -11.30 1.74
CA LEU A 85 -15.13 -12.69 1.31
C LEU A 85 -14.84 -13.66 2.45
N SER A 86 -13.69 -13.54 3.11
CA SER A 86 -13.23 -14.51 4.12
C SER A 86 -12.15 -13.94 5.03
N SER A 87 -11.91 -14.64 6.15
CA SER A 87 -10.79 -14.37 7.06
C SER A 87 -9.93 -15.61 7.19
N THR A 88 -8.62 -15.43 7.24
CA THR A 88 -7.64 -16.51 7.36
C THR A 88 -6.57 -16.13 8.38
N GLN A 89 -5.93 -17.11 9.02
CA GLN A 89 -4.85 -16.85 9.96
C GLN A 89 -3.56 -16.52 9.20
N ALA A 90 -2.80 -15.52 9.66
CA ALA A 90 -1.56 -15.09 8.99
C ALA A 90 -0.43 -16.13 9.07
N GLY A 91 -0.46 -17.03 10.05
CA GLY A 91 0.56 -18.05 10.28
C GLY A 91 1.64 -17.55 11.25
N PHE A 92 2.91 -17.73 10.89
CA PHE A 92 4.05 -17.29 11.70
C PHE A 92 4.18 -15.76 11.68
N ASP A 93 4.57 -15.19 12.81
CA ASP A 93 5.05 -13.82 12.85
C ASP A 93 6.55 -13.82 12.52
N ASN A 94 6.96 -13.03 11.53
CA ASN A 94 8.35 -12.94 11.07
C ASN A 94 9.14 -11.84 11.83
N ARG A 95 8.62 -11.37 12.96
CA ARG A 95 9.37 -10.53 13.88
C ARG A 95 10.51 -11.26 14.58
#